data_AF-A0A7C7QSX8-F1
#
_entry.id   AF-A0A7C7QSX8-F1
#
_cell.length_a   1.000
_cell.length_b   1.000
_cell.length_c   1.000
_cell.angle_alpha   90.00
_cell.angle_beta   90.00
_cell.angle_gamma   90.00
#
_symmetry.space_group_name_H-M   'P 1'
#
loop_
_entity.id
_entity.type
_entity.pdbx_description
1 polymer ?
#
loop_
_entity_poly.entity_id
_entity_poly.type
_entity_poly.pdbx_seq_one_letter_code
_entity_poly.pdbx_strand_id
1 'polypeptide(L)'
;HPSLKHVVVVDDDIDVDNPLSVEWAIATRFQADKDLVVICDSRGSSLDPSSENSLTCKVGIDATKPLGLDRDKFKRVAPWPI
;
A
#
# COMPACT_ATOMS: atom_id res chain seq x y z
N HIS A 1 12.77 1.24 -9.05
CA HIS A 1 13.90 2.14 -8.72
C HIS A 1 14.54 1.70 -7.39
N PRO A 2 15.88 1.64 -7.25
CA PRO A 2 16.55 1.10 -6.06
C PRO A 2 16.22 1.85 -4.76
N SER A 3 15.96 3.17 -4.84
CA SER A 3 15.60 3.98 -3.67
C SER A 3 14.15 3.86 -3.20
N LEU A 4 13.29 3.07 -3.87
CA LEU A 4 11.91 2.86 -3.41
C LEU A 4 11.94 2.15 -2.05
N LYS A 5 11.20 2.72 -1.09
CA LYS A 5 11.13 2.22 0.28
C LYS A 5 9.76 1.60 0.58
N HIS A 6 8.68 2.30 0.25
CA HIS A 6 7.31 1.82 0.42
C HIS A 6 6.64 1.68 -0.95
N VAL A 7 5.93 0.59 -1.17
CA VAL A 7 5.10 0.36 -2.36
C VAL A 7 3.72 -0.07 -1.92
N VAL A 8 2.69 0.54 -2.48
CA VAL A 8 1.29 0.16 -2.26
C VAL A 8 0.73 -0.30 -3.60
N VAL A 9 0.12 -1.48 -3.62
CA VAL A 9 -0.58 -2.02 -4.78
C VAL A 9 -2.07 -1.87 -4.55
N VAL A 10 -2.79 -1.34 -5.54
CA VAL A 10 -4.22 -1.05 -5.46
C VAL A 10 -4.93 -1.53 -6.72
N ASP A 11 -6.25 -1.72 -6.65
CA ASP A 11 -7.11 -1.99 -7.81
C ASP A 11 -7.28 -0.73 -8.70
N ASP A 12 -7.83 -0.93 -9.89
CA ASP A 12 -8.13 0.10 -10.91
C ASP A 12 -9.19 1.13 -10.49
N ASP A 13 -9.97 0.85 -9.45
CA ASP A 13 -10.96 1.79 -8.89
C ASP A 13 -10.37 2.79 -7.88
N ILE A 14 -9.05 2.76 -7.69
CA ILE A 14 -8.32 3.68 -6.82
C ILE A 14 -7.50 4.66 -7.67
N ASP A 15 -7.77 5.94 -7.48
CA ASP A 15 -6.95 7.02 -8.03
C ASP A 15 -5.61 7.09 -7.27
N VAL A 16 -4.51 6.70 -7.95
CA VAL A 16 -3.16 6.67 -7.37
C VAL A 16 -2.54 8.06 -7.20
N ASP A 17 -3.05 9.08 -7.90
CA ASP A 17 -2.60 10.47 -7.77
C ASP A 17 -3.30 11.18 -6.59
N ASN A 18 -4.32 10.55 -5.99
CA ASN A 18 -5.01 11.03 -4.81
C ASN A 18 -4.60 10.25 -3.55
N PRO A 19 -3.77 10.82 -2.65
CA PRO A 19 -3.30 10.13 -1.45
C PRO A 19 -4.43 9.64 -0.54
N LEU A 20 -5.55 10.37 -0.46
CA LEU A 20 -6.70 9.94 0.36
C LEU A 20 -7.40 8.71 -0.24
N SER A 21 -7.36 8.55 -1.56
CA SER A 21 -7.90 7.36 -2.22
C SER A 21 -7.04 6.13 -1.96
N VAL A 22 -5.71 6.28 -2.01
CA VAL A 22 -4.76 5.21 -1.67
C VAL A 22 -4.87 4.83 -0.20
N GLU A 23 -4.92 5.82 0.70
CA GLU A 23 -5.07 5.59 2.14
C GLU A 23 -6.38 4.86 2.46
N TRP A 24 -7.48 5.22 1.79
CA TRP A 24 -8.75 4.50 1.93
C TRP A 24 -8.64 3.02 1.53
N ALA A 25 -7.87 2.70 0.48
CA ALA A 25 -7.63 1.31 0.08
C ALA A 25 -6.87 0.55 1.18
N ILE A 26 -5.80 1.14 1.74
CA ILE A 26 -5.06 0.57 2.86
C ILE A 26 -5.98 0.35 4.06
N ALA A 27 -6.78 1.35 4.44
CA ALA A 27 -7.64 1.26 5.61
C ALA A 27 -8.73 0.18 5.52
N THR A 28 -9.15 -0.21 4.31
CA THR A 28 -10.36 -1.04 4.11
C THR A 28 -10.11 -2.38 3.41
N ARG A 29 -8.95 -2.56 2.77
CA ARG A 29 -8.63 -3.76 1.97
C ARG A 29 -7.42 -4.53 2.47
N PHE A 30 -6.60 -3.95 3.35
CA PHE A 30 -5.34 -4.54 3.81
C PHE A 30 -5.46 -5.20 5.20
N GLN A 31 -4.87 -6.38 5.36
CA GLN A 31 -4.68 -7.08 6.62
C GLN A 31 -3.19 -7.37 6.82
N ALA A 32 -2.57 -6.70 7.79
CA ALA A 32 -1.11 -6.68 7.93
C ALA A 32 -0.46 -8.06 8.17
N ASP A 33 -1.20 -9.02 8.75
CA ASP A 33 -0.73 -10.39 8.96
C ASP A 33 -0.69 -11.24 7.67
N LYS A 34 -1.34 -10.79 6.60
CA LYS A 34 -1.49 -11.52 5.33
C LYS A 34 -0.87 -10.78 4.14
N ASP A 35 -1.01 -9.47 4.13
CA ASP A 35 -0.85 -8.65 2.94
C ASP A 35 0.41 -7.75 3.01
N LEU A 36 1.15 -7.80 4.13
CA LEU A 36 2.38 -7.04 4.32
C LEU A 36 3.60 -7.87 3.90
N VAL A 37 4.38 -7.34 2.97
CA VAL A 37 5.69 -7.89 2.61
C VAL A 37 6.77 -7.00 3.21
N VAL A 38 7.64 -7.59 4.03
CA VAL A 38 8.77 -6.91 4.67
C VAL A 38 10.08 -7.43 4.11
N ILE A 39 10.94 -6.54 3.63
CA ILE A 39 12.27 -6.88 3.12
C ILE A 39 13.31 -6.07 3.90
N CYS A 40 13.97 -6.73 4.85
CA CYS A 40 15.04 -6.15 5.65
C CYS A 40 16.35 -6.04 4.85
N ASP A 41 17.28 -5.21 5.35
CA ASP A 41 18.66 -5.09 4.87
C ASP A 41 18.80 -4.84 3.36
N SER A 42 17.86 -4.07 2.79
CA SER A 42 17.85 -3.73 1.37
C SER A 42 18.54 -2.39 1.13
N ARG A 43 19.25 -2.25 0.00
CA ARG A 43 19.82 -0.95 -0.39
C ARG A 43 18.71 0.09 -0.62
N GLY A 44 18.83 1.21 0.07
CA GLY A 44 17.95 2.37 -0.03
C GLY A 44 18.64 3.59 -0.65
N SER A 45 18.07 4.77 -0.39
CA SER A 45 18.69 6.05 -0.74
C SER A 45 19.79 6.40 0.25
N SER A 46 20.92 6.91 -0.23
CA SER A 46 21.96 7.50 0.65
C SER A 46 21.50 8.78 1.36
N LEU A 47 20.36 9.35 0.93
CA LEU A 47 19.73 10.52 1.55
C LEU A 47 18.68 10.16 2.60
N ASP A 48 18.32 8.87 2.76
CA ASP A 48 17.37 8.46 3.80
C ASP A 48 18.06 8.50 5.18
N PRO A 49 17.72 9.45 6.06
CA PRO A 49 18.38 9.61 7.35
C PRO A 49 18.05 8.48 8.34
N SER A 50 17.05 7.65 8.04
CA SER A 50 16.70 6.47 8.86
C SER A 50 17.42 5.19 8.43
N SER A 51 18.23 5.26 7.37
CA SER A 51 19.03 4.12 6.91
C SER A 51 20.32 3.99 7.70
N GLU A 52 20.82 2.76 7.86
CA GLU A 52 22.16 2.50 8.40
C GLU A 52 23.05 2.00 7.26
N ASN A 53 24.13 2.71 6.95
CA ASN A 53 25.04 2.38 5.85
C ASN A 53 24.32 2.21 4.49
N SER A 54 23.30 3.04 4.22
CA SER A 54 22.42 2.95 3.04
C SER A 54 21.60 1.65 2.96
N LEU A 55 21.53 0.87 4.03
CA LEU A 55 20.63 -0.26 4.18
C LEU A 55 19.38 0.20 4.95
N THR A 56 18.23 -0.29 4.52
CA THR A 56 16.94 0.03 5.10
C THR A 56 15.99 -1.15 4.99
N CYS A 57 14.86 -1.04 5.66
CA CYS A 57 13.74 -1.95 5.49
C CYS A 57 12.78 -1.39 4.42
N LYS A 58 12.36 -2.25 3.50
CA LYS A 58 11.35 -1.93 2.48
C LYS A 58 10.06 -2.67 2.79
N VAL A 59 8.95 -2.04 2.43
CA VAL A 59 7.62 -2.63 2.61
C VAL A 59 6.84 -2.61 1.30
N GLY A 60 6.15 -3.73 1.05
CA GLY A 60 5.08 -3.84 0.08
C GLY A 60 3.76 -4.01 0.82
N ILE A 61 2.76 -3.21 0.45
CA ILE A 61 1.40 -3.25 0.99
C ILE A 61 0.48 -3.68 -0.16
N ASP A 62 -0.11 -4.87 -0.06
CA ASP A 62 -1.18 -5.29 -0.96
C ASP A 62 -2.52 -4.76 -0.42
N ALA A 63 -3.04 -3.69 -1.04
CA ALA A 63 -4.34 -3.11 -0.73
C ALA A 63 -5.38 -3.42 -1.82
N THR A 64 -5.23 -4.57 -2.49
CA THR A 64 -6.19 -5.05 -3.49
C THR A 64 -7.35 -5.80 -2.85
N LYS A 65 -8.47 -5.92 -3.59
CA LYS A 65 -9.61 -6.75 -3.16
C LYS A 65 -9.17 -8.22 -3.04
N PRO A 66 -9.44 -8.89 -1.91
CA PRO A 66 -9.08 -10.29 -1.74
C PRO A 66 -9.69 -11.17 -2.83
N LEU A 67 -8.86 -12.05 -3.42
CA LEU A 67 -9.31 -13.00 -4.43
C LEU A 67 -10.29 -14.01 -3.83
N GLY A 68 -11.31 -14.38 -4.60
CA GLY A 68 -12.31 -15.38 -4.20
C GLY A 68 -13.39 -14.87 -3.24
N LEU A 69 -13.34 -13.59 -2.85
CA LEU A 69 -14.45 -12.93 -2.16
C LEU A 69 -15.36 -12.21 -3.14
N ASP A 70 -16.60 -12.00 -2.71
CA ASP A 70 -17.56 -11.18 -3.43
C ASP A 70 -17.06 -9.73 -3.53
N ARG A 71 -16.77 -9.29 -4.76
CA ARG A 71 -16.24 -7.95 -5.05
C ARG A 71 -17.24 -6.84 -4.70
N ASP A 72 -18.54 -7.14 -4.65
CA ASP A 72 -19.56 -6.16 -4.33
C ASP A 72 -19.44 -5.64 -2.89
N LYS A 73 -18.87 -6.44 -1.98
CA LYS A 73 -18.59 -6.02 -0.60
C LYS A 73 -17.55 -4.91 -0.48
N PHE A 74 -16.75 -4.70 -1.53
CA PHE A 74 -15.64 -3.74 -1.56
C PHE A 74 -15.92 -2.53 -2.45
N LYS A 75 -17.16 -2.43 -2.99
CA LYS A 75 -17.60 -1.25 -3.73
C LYS A 75 -17.72 -0.06 -2.79
N ARG A 76 -17.12 1.06 -3.18
CA ARG A 76 -17.32 2.34 -2.48
C ARG A 76 -18.80 2.72 -2.56
N VAL A 77 -19.41 2.96 -1.41
CA VAL A 77 -20.69 3.64 -1.37
C VAL A 77 -20.46 5.13 -1.59
N ALA A 78 -21.19 5.70 -2.55
CA ALA A 78 -21.27 7.16 -2.61
C ALA A 78 -21.85 7.65 -1.27
N PRO A 79 -21.34 8.76 -0.70
CA PRO A 79 -22.01 9.37 0.43
C PRO A 79 -23.47 9.64 0.05
N TRP A 80 -24.37 9.46 1.02
CA TRP A 80 -25.76 9.87 0.84
C TRP A 80 -25.79 11.34 0.40
N PRO A 81 -26.63 11.73 -0.57
CA PRO A 81 -26.80 13.13 -0.90
C PRO A 81 -27.38 13.82 0.33
N ILE A 82 -26.52 14.55 1.04
CA ILE A 82 -26.92 15.57 2.01
C ILE A 82 -27.39 16.80 1.26
#